data_AF-A0A9D6W7P7-F1
#
_entry.id   AF-A0A9D6W7P7-F1
#
_cell.length_a   1.000
_cell.length_b   1.000
_cell.length_c   1.000
_cell.angle_alpha   90.00
_cell.angle_beta   90.00
_cell.angle_gamma   90.00
#
_symmetry.space_group_name_H-M   'P 1'
#
loop_
_entity.id
_entity.type
_entity.pdbx_description
1 polymer ?
#
loop_
_entity_poly.entity_id
_entity_poly.type
_entity_poly.pdbx_seq_one_letter_code
_entity_poly.pdbx_strand_id
1 'polypeptide(L)'
;VWYAANHPELNLSHLEIRMRQSGHWKGNAPLSTDAFQSALGEAIDALDVEKARREVSPFVKDQAALNLWSREFFRDVAGRIRVVESG
;
A
#
# COMPACT_ATOMS: atom_id res chain seq x y z
N VAL A 1 7.63 -3.93 3.24
CA VAL A 1 7.94 -4.14 4.68
C VAL A 1 8.67 -2.96 5.28
N TRP A 2 9.81 -2.53 4.69
CA TRP A 2 10.63 -1.44 5.22
C TRP A 2 9.82 -0.18 5.59
N TYR A 3 8.90 0.26 4.72
CA TYR A 3 8.06 1.43 4.99
C TYR A 3 7.18 1.25 6.24
N ALA A 4 6.35 0.22 6.31
CA ALA A 4 5.53 -0.05 7.50
C ALA A 4 6.35 -0.33 8.78
N ALA A 5 7.60 -0.78 8.65
CA ALA A 5 8.50 -1.05 9.77
C ALA A 5 9.28 0.18 10.26
N ASN A 6 9.54 1.17 9.41
CA ASN A 6 10.40 2.32 9.73
C ASN A 6 9.66 3.66 9.70
N HIS A 7 8.60 3.78 8.91
CA HIS A 7 7.82 4.99 8.69
C HIS A 7 6.33 4.64 8.58
N PRO A 8 5.67 4.22 9.67
CA PRO A 8 4.26 3.84 9.62
C PRO A 8 3.35 5.03 9.33
N GLU A 9 3.83 6.28 9.45
CA GLU A 9 3.02 7.48 9.28
C GLU A 9 2.80 7.82 7.80
N LEU A 10 1.54 7.76 7.38
CA LEU A 10 1.09 8.09 6.04
C LEU A 10 0.38 9.44 6.04
N ASN A 11 0.90 10.38 5.25
CA ASN A 11 0.23 11.64 4.97
C ASN A 11 -0.93 11.43 3.97
N LEU A 12 -2.16 11.48 4.48
CA LEU A 12 -3.35 11.16 3.68
C LEU A 12 -3.66 12.21 2.61
N SER A 13 -3.47 13.50 2.93
CA SER A 13 -3.76 14.60 1.99
C SER A 13 -2.81 14.57 0.80
N HIS A 14 -1.53 14.27 1.04
CA HIS A 14 -0.57 14.10 -0.05
C HIS A 14 -0.89 12.86 -0.90
N LEU A 15 -1.28 11.73 -0.27
CA LEU A 15 -1.70 10.55 -1.01
C LEU A 15 -2.90 10.85 -1.90
N GLU A 16 -3.92 11.54 -1.38
CA GLU A 16 -5.11 11.93 -2.14
C GLU A 16 -4.75 12.70 -3.41
N ILE A 17 -3.88 13.71 -3.31
CA ILE A 17 -3.42 14.50 -4.47
C ILE A 17 -2.84 13.58 -5.56
N ARG A 18 -1.99 12.63 -5.17
CA ARG A 18 -1.37 11.67 -6.11
C ARG A 18 -2.39 10.71 -6.71
N MET A 19 -3.36 10.24 -5.93
CA MET A 19 -4.44 9.37 -6.41
C MET A 19 -5.37 10.10 -7.39
N ARG A 20 -5.64 11.39 -7.17
CA ARG A 20 -6.43 12.21 -8.13
C ARG A 20 -5.68 12.41 -9.44
N GLN A 21 -4.39 12.75 -9.38
CA GLN A 21 -3.55 12.94 -10.57
C GLN A 21 -3.45 11.70 -11.45
N SER A 22 -3.39 10.52 -10.82
CA SER A 22 -3.36 9.23 -11.52
C SER A 22 -4.76 8.71 -11.89
N GLY A 23 -5.84 9.40 -11.47
CA GLY A 23 -7.22 9.01 -11.74
C GLY A 23 -7.75 7.86 -10.88
N HIS A 24 -7.02 7.44 -9.84
CA HIS A 24 -7.42 6.40 -8.90
C HIS A 24 -8.38 6.88 -7.80
N TRP A 25 -8.45 8.19 -7.54
CA TRP A 25 -9.47 8.79 -6.67
C TRP A 25 -10.28 9.85 -7.43
N LYS A 26 -11.57 9.58 -7.64
CA LYS A 26 -12.48 10.44 -8.42
C LYS A 26 -13.61 11.06 -7.60
N GLY A 27 -13.74 10.68 -6.33
CA GLY A 27 -14.76 11.23 -5.45
C GLY A 27 -14.52 12.72 -5.17
N ASN A 28 -15.59 13.51 -5.03
CA ASN A 28 -15.46 14.92 -4.64
C ASN A 28 -15.10 15.10 -3.17
N ALA A 29 -15.39 14.10 -2.33
CA ALA A 29 -14.99 14.10 -0.93
C ALA A 29 -13.47 13.86 -0.79
N PRO A 30 -12.84 14.43 0.25
CA PRO A 30 -11.49 14.06 0.65
C PRO A 30 -11.36 12.55 0.85
N LEU A 31 -10.17 12.01 0.61
CA LEU A 31 -9.87 10.62 0.92
C LEU A 31 -9.89 10.46 2.44
N SER A 32 -10.86 9.72 2.98
CA SER A 32 -10.91 9.41 4.41
C SER A 32 -10.03 8.22 4.75
N THR A 33 -9.68 8.07 6.03
CA THR A 33 -8.92 6.89 6.51
C THR A 33 -9.62 5.58 6.18
N ASP A 34 -10.95 5.52 6.36
CA ASP A 34 -11.77 4.34 6.02
C ASP A 34 -11.73 4.03 4.52
N ALA A 35 -11.93 5.06 3.68
CA ALA A 35 -11.87 4.90 2.22
C ALA A 35 -10.47 4.46 1.76
N PHE A 36 -9.41 4.98 2.38
CA PHE A 36 -8.05 4.54 2.13
C PHE A 36 -7.85 3.07 2.52
N GLN A 37 -8.30 2.67 3.71
CA GLN A 37 -8.17 1.29 4.18
C GLN A 37 -8.93 0.31 3.27
N SER A 38 -10.15 0.67 2.84
CA SER A 38 -10.92 -0.13 1.88
C SER A 38 -10.18 -0.25 0.54
N ALA A 39 -9.76 0.87 -0.04
CA ALA A 39 -9.07 0.87 -1.33
C ALA A 39 -7.74 0.10 -1.29
N LEU A 40 -6.98 0.21 -0.20
CA LEU A 40 -5.75 -0.56 -0.01
C LEU A 40 -6.03 -2.06 0.13
N GLY A 41 -7.09 -2.43 0.87
CA GLY A 41 -7.55 -3.81 0.99
C GLY A 41 -7.93 -4.40 -0.37
N GLU A 42 -8.75 -3.69 -1.15
CA GLU A 42 -9.14 -4.09 -2.50
C GLU A 42 -7.93 -4.24 -3.44
N ALA A 43 -6.95 -3.34 -3.35
CA ALA A 43 -5.73 -3.44 -4.14
C ALA A 43 -4.89 -4.68 -3.78
N ILE A 44 -4.79 -5.02 -2.49
CA ILE A 44 -4.12 -6.24 -2.02
C ILE A 44 -4.88 -7.49 -2.48
N ASP A 45 -6.21 -7.44 -2.46
CA ASP A 45 -7.06 -8.56 -2.87
C ASP A 45 -7.04 -8.80 -4.38
N ALA A 46 -6.84 -7.76 -5.18
CA ALA A 46 -6.65 -7.85 -6.62
C ALA A 46 -5.22 -8.25 -7.02
N LEU A 47 -4.24 -8.19 -6.10
CA LEU A 47 -2.84 -8.41 -6.41
C LEU A 47 -2.56 -9.85 -6.87
N ASP A 48 -1.92 -9.98 -8.03
CA ASP A 48 -1.22 -11.20 -8.44
C ASP A 48 0.17 -11.20 -7.80
N VAL A 49 0.28 -11.86 -6.66
CA VAL A 49 1.51 -11.92 -5.86
C VAL A 49 2.65 -12.59 -6.62
N GLU A 50 2.36 -13.59 -7.44
CA GLU A 50 3.38 -14.31 -8.20
C GLU A 50 3.94 -13.46 -9.33
N LYS A 51 3.08 -12.70 -10.02
CA LYS A 51 3.53 -11.71 -10.99
C LYS A 51 4.39 -10.63 -10.31
N ALA A 52 3.94 -10.09 -9.18
CA ALA A 52 4.69 -9.08 -8.43
C ALA A 52 6.06 -9.60 -7.98
N ARG A 53 6.14 -10.86 -7.50
CA ARG A 53 7.42 -11.51 -7.17
C ARG A 53 8.35 -11.55 -8.38
N ARG A 54 7.87 -12.00 -9.54
CA ARG A 54 8.70 -12.09 -10.76
C ARG A 54 9.22 -10.72 -11.21
N GLU A 55 8.40 -9.69 -11.14
CA GLU A 55 8.79 -8.32 -11.53
C GLU A 55 9.84 -7.72 -10.59
N VAL A 56 9.76 -8.01 -9.29
CA VAL A 56 10.65 -7.44 -8.27
C VAL A 56 11.92 -8.25 -8.05
N SER A 57 11.89 -9.58 -8.30
CA SER A 57 13.02 -10.51 -8.09
C SER A 57 14.36 -10.07 -8.68
N PRO A 58 14.45 -9.42 -9.87
CA PRO A 58 15.72 -8.97 -10.42
C PRO A 58 16.40 -7.85 -9.61
N PHE A 59 15.63 -7.12 -8.78
CA PHE A 59 16.10 -5.94 -8.05
C PHE A 59 16.38 -6.21 -6.56
N VAL A 60 16.09 -7.42 -6.08
CA VAL A 60 16.24 -7.80 -4.67
C VAL A 60 17.45 -8.71 -4.50
N LYS A 61 18.38 -8.31 -3.63
CA LYS A 61 19.59 -9.10 -3.32
C LYS A 61 19.26 -10.45 -2.67
N ASP A 62 18.35 -10.45 -1.69
CA ASP A 62 17.91 -11.66 -1.01
C ASP A 62 16.54 -12.09 -1.53
N GLN A 63 16.55 -13.01 -2.50
CA GLN A 63 15.31 -13.53 -3.09
C GLN A 63 14.48 -14.36 -2.09
N ALA A 64 15.09 -14.92 -1.04
CA ALA A 64 14.35 -15.68 -0.03
C ALA A 64 13.38 -14.79 0.76
N ALA A 65 13.69 -13.49 0.90
CA ALA A 65 12.78 -12.52 1.49
C ALA A 65 11.46 -12.37 0.71
N LEU A 66 11.45 -12.72 -0.58
CA LEU A 66 10.24 -12.70 -1.39
C LEU A 66 9.32 -13.88 -1.09
N ASN A 67 9.80 -14.98 -0.52
CA ASN A 67 8.98 -16.17 -0.22
C ASN A 67 7.84 -15.88 0.76
N LEU A 68 8.03 -14.89 1.64
CA LEU A 68 7.01 -14.47 2.61
C LEU A 68 5.85 -13.71 1.96
N TRP A 69 5.98 -13.24 0.71
CA TRP A 69 4.92 -12.46 0.09
C TRP A 69 3.66 -13.30 -0.08
N SER A 70 2.56 -12.78 0.41
CA SER A 70 1.23 -13.34 0.26
C SER A 70 0.26 -12.18 0.46
N ARG A 71 -1.00 -12.35 0.03
CA ARG A 71 -2.01 -11.32 0.28
C ARG A 71 -2.20 -11.09 1.78
N GLU A 72 -2.20 -12.16 2.58
CA GLU A 72 -2.26 -12.10 4.04
C GLU A 72 -1.07 -11.31 4.62
N PHE A 73 0.14 -11.60 4.17
CA PHE A 73 1.32 -10.84 4.57
C PHE A 73 1.20 -9.35 4.24
N PHE A 74 0.70 -9.00 3.05
CA PHE A 74 0.47 -7.61 2.68
C PHE A 74 -0.62 -6.95 3.51
N ARG A 75 -1.69 -7.66 3.89
CA ARG A 75 -2.72 -7.16 4.80
C ARG A 75 -2.15 -6.89 6.20
N ASP A 76 -1.33 -7.81 6.73
CA ASP A 76 -0.66 -7.63 8.02
C ASP A 76 0.26 -6.41 8.03
N VAL A 77 0.98 -6.20 6.93
CA VAL A 77 1.84 -5.02 6.73
C VAL A 77 1.00 -3.75 6.62
N ALA A 78 -0.11 -3.79 5.86
CA ALA A 78 -1.02 -2.66 5.69
C ALA A 78 -1.68 -2.24 7.01
N GLY A 79 -2.04 -3.19 7.87
CA GLY A 79 -2.61 -2.93 9.20
C GLY A 79 -1.68 -2.18 10.16
N ARG A 80 -0.37 -2.08 9.85
CA ARG A 80 0.60 -1.32 10.65
C ARG A 80 0.73 0.15 10.21
N ILE A 81 0.11 0.53 9.10
CA ILE A 81 0.13 1.91 8.59
C ILE A 81 -0.74 2.77 9.51
N ARG A 82 -0.18 3.84 10.03
CA ARG A 82 -0.84 4.88 10.81
C ARG A 82 -1.07 6.09 9.94
N VAL A 83 -2.32 6.46 9.74
CA VAL A 83 -2.65 7.65 8.98
C VAL A 83 -2.47 8.88 9.87
N VAL A 84 -1.73 9.88 9.38
CA VAL A 84 -1.55 11.17 10.05
C VAL A 84 -2.22 12.26 9.22
N GLU A 85 -3.08 13.03 9.86
CA GLU A 85 -3.62 14.25 9.27
C GLU A 85 -2.52 15.31 9.30
N SER A 86 -2.15 15.82 8.12
CA SER A 86 -1.32 17.02 8.08
C SER A 86 -2.22 18.21 8.40
N GLY A 87 -2.08 18.72 9.63
CA GLY A 87 -2.67 20.00 10.03
C GLY A 87 -2.12 21.19 9.26
#